data_AF-A0A3B8TAD6-F1
#
_entry.id   AF-A0A3B8TAD6-F1
#
_cell.length_a   1.000
_cell.length_b   1.000
_cell.length_c   1.000
_cell.angle_alpha   90.00
_cell.angle_beta   90.00
_cell.angle_gamma   90.00
#
_symmetry.space_group_name_H-M   'P 1'
#
loop_
_entity.id
_entity.type
_entity.pdbx_description
1 polymer ?
#
loop_
_entity_poly.entity_id
_entity_poly.type
_entity_poly.pdbx_seq_one_letter_code
_entity_poly.pdbx_strand_id
1 'polypeptide(L)'
;MHNDKFVDPRLQEKEALFQHLHMVSFDVIMHINAIQETVQATSKDIAASNEHYKELVRSFKITLAMCSELEPEIITLIEATKRILSDDSSHAFATQAQICAAAVNCLNHWRILKHIPEDLLQIDEISAILKQRFTEHLAMWDGYFAIHKTNH
;
A
#
# COMPACT_ATOMS: atom_id res chain seq x y z
N MET A 1 -28.26 -24.34 13.85
CA MET A 1 -26.80 -24.63 13.78
C MET A 1 -26.09 -23.29 13.85
N HIS A 2 -25.55 -22.94 15.02
CA HIS A 2 -24.71 -21.74 15.16
C HIS A 2 -23.40 -22.04 14.43
N ASN A 3 -23.16 -21.31 13.34
CA ASN A 3 -21.91 -21.35 12.61
C ASN A 3 -20.94 -20.39 13.29
N ASP A 4 -20.72 -20.59 14.60
CA ASP A 4 -19.72 -19.84 15.35
C ASP A 4 -18.37 -20.36 14.86
N LYS A 5 -17.87 -19.74 13.78
CA LYS A 5 -16.46 -19.82 13.43
C LYS A 5 -15.72 -19.42 14.69
N PHE A 6 -15.08 -20.37 15.35
CA PHE A 6 -14.14 -20.07 16.41
C PHE A 6 -13.07 -19.17 15.81
N VAL A 7 -13.08 -17.90 16.19
CA VAL A 7 -12.05 -16.92 15.84
C VAL A 7 -11.09 -16.87 17.01
N ASP A 8 -9.78 -17.03 16.74
CA ASP A 8 -8.76 -16.95 17.78
C ASP A 8 -8.89 -15.59 18.52
N PRO A 9 -9.01 -15.56 19.85
CA PRO A 9 -9.20 -14.33 20.62
C PRO A 9 -8.13 -13.27 20.35
N ARG A 10 -6.89 -13.69 20.04
CA ARG A 10 -5.78 -12.77 19.72
C ARG A 10 -6.01 -12.03 18.41
N LEU A 11 -6.70 -12.65 17.45
CA LEU A 11 -7.11 -11.99 16.22
C LEU A 11 -8.32 -11.08 16.45
N GLN A 12 -9.25 -11.49 17.31
CA GLN A 12 -10.41 -10.68 17.68
C GLN A 12 -9.99 -9.38 18.40
N GLU A 13 -8.99 -9.43 19.28
CA GLU A 13 -8.40 -8.24 19.91
C GLU A 13 -7.80 -7.24 18.90
N LYS A 14 -7.43 -7.70 17.69
CA LYS A 14 -6.87 -6.88 16.61
C LYS A 14 -7.91 -6.49 15.55
N GLU A 15 -9.17 -6.89 15.72
CA GLU A 15 -10.22 -6.65 14.72
C GLU A 15 -10.35 -5.16 14.37
N ALA A 16 -10.38 -4.27 15.37
CA ALA A 16 -10.47 -2.83 15.14
C ALA A 16 -9.30 -2.29 14.29
N LEU A 17 -8.09 -2.81 14.50
CA LEU A 17 -6.92 -2.45 13.71
C LEU A 17 -7.05 -2.97 12.28
N PHE A 18 -7.47 -4.22 12.09
CA PHE A 18 -7.64 -4.80 10.75
C PHE A 18 -8.74 -4.11 9.96
N GLN A 19 -9.86 -3.76 10.60
CA GLN A 19 -10.92 -2.95 9.99
C GLN A 19 -10.41 -1.58 9.59
N HIS A 20 -9.63 -0.92 10.46
CA HIS A 20 -9.02 0.36 10.13
C HIS A 20 -8.08 0.25 8.92
N LEU A 21 -7.19 -0.75 8.88
CA LEU A 21 -6.27 -0.96 7.76
C LEU A 21 -7.02 -1.29 6.46
N HIS A 22 -8.15 -2.00 6.54
CA HIS A 22 -9.02 -2.26 5.39
C HIS A 22 -9.64 -0.97 4.86
N MET A 23 -10.13 -0.09 5.74
CA MET A 23 -10.68 1.22 5.37
C MET A 23 -9.62 2.11 4.70
N VAL A 24 -8.40 2.15 5.22
CA VAL A 24 -7.30 2.91 4.59
C VAL A 24 -7.03 2.42 3.17
N SER A 25 -7.04 1.10 2.93
CA SER A 25 -6.87 0.55 1.58
C SER A 25 -8.03 0.94 0.64
N PHE A 26 -9.25 1.07 1.16
CA PHE A 26 -10.40 1.55 0.38
C PHE A 26 -10.24 3.03 0.00
N ASP A 27 -9.80 3.88 0.93
CA ASP A 27 -9.54 5.30 0.67
C ASP A 27 -8.45 5.48 -0.40
N VAL A 28 -7.42 4.66 -0.38
CA VAL A 28 -6.38 4.62 -1.42
C VAL A 28 -6.97 4.32 -2.79
N ILE A 29 -7.86 3.33 -2.89
CA ILE A 29 -8.54 2.96 -4.15
C ILE A 29 -9.42 4.12 -4.65
N MET A 30 -10.16 4.77 -3.75
CA MET A 30 -10.99 5.92 -4.10
C MET A 30 -10.15 7.08 -4.69
N HIS A 31 -9.04 7.42 -4.05
CA HIS A 31 -8.17 8.49 -4.54
C HIS A 31 -7.49 8.15 -5.87
N ILE A 32 -7.00 6.91 -6.03
CA ILE A 32 -6.33 6.55 -7.28
C ILE A 32 -7.30 6.49 -8.45
N ASN A 33 -8.53 6.02 -8.24
CA ASN A 33 -9.57 6.01 -9.27
C ASN A 33 -9.91 7.43 -9.73
N ALA A 34 -10.10 8.38 -8.80
CA ALA A 34 -10.39 9.77 -9.15
C ALA A 34 -9.26 10.43 -9.96
N ILE A 35 -8.00 10.10 -9.67
CA ILE A 35 -6.85 10.54 -10.46
C ILE A 35 -6.88 9.90 -11.85
N GLN A 36 -7.11 8.59 -11.94
CA GLN A 36 -7.18 7.88 -13.22
C GLN A 36 -8.30 8.42 -14.11
N GLU A 37 -9.48 8.69 -13.54
CA GLU A 37 -10.60 9.31 -14.24
C GLU A 37 -10.22 10.69 -14.79
N THR A 38 -9.53 11.51 -14.00
CA THR A 38 -9.05 12.82 -14.44
C THR A 38 -8.05 12.70 -15.61
N VAL A 39 -7.09 11.79 -15.51
CA VAL A 39 -6.09 11.56 -16.57
C VAL A 39 -6.76 11.03 -17.84
N GLN A 40 -7.70 10.08 -17.71
CA GLN A 40 -8.43 9.53 -18.85
C GLN A 40 -9.30 10.58 -19.53
N ALA A 41 -10.02 11.41 -18.75
CA ALA A 41 -10.90 12.44 -19.29
C ALA A 41 -10.14 13.58 -19.97
N THR A 42 -8.95 13.92 -19.47
CA THR A 42 -8.18 15.07 -19.97
C THR A 42 -7.03 14.69 -20.90
N SER A 43 -6.63 13.42 -20.92
CA SER A 43 -5.40 12.93 -21.56
C SER A 43 -4.15 13.69 -21.13
N LYS A 44 -4.15 14.22 -19.90
CA LYS A 44 -3.07 15.02 -19.31
C LYS A 44 -2.77 14.53 -17.90
N ASP A 45 -1.56 14.84 -17.44
CA ASP A 45 -1.22 14.67 -16.03
C ASP A 45 -2.07 15.59 -15.13
N ILE A 46 -2.16 15.25 -13.85
CA ILE A 46 -2.81 16.06 -12.83
C ILE A 46 -1.89 17.19 -12.35
N ALA A 47 -2.47 18.23 -11.76
CA ALA A 47 -1.68 19.29 -11.12
C ALA A 47 -1.15 18.86 -9.74
N ALA A 48 -0.02 19.42 -9.32
CA ALA A 48 0.53 19.24 -7.97
C ALA A 48 -0.45 19.64 -6.84
N SER A 49 -1.40 20.54 -7.15
CA SER A 49 -2.43 20.98 -6.23
C SER A 49 -3.61 20.01 -6.08
N ASN A 50 -3.67 18.93 -6.88
CA ASN A 50 -4.76 17.96 -6.84
C ASN A 50 -4.89 17.33 -5.44
N GLU A 51 -6.10 17.38 -4.88
CA GLU A 51 -6.35 16.94 -3.51
C GLU A 51 -6.18 15.43 -3.31
N HIS A 52 -6.55 14.61 -4.30
CA HIS A 52 -6.35 13.16 -4.24
C HIS A 52 -4.87 12.79 -4.26
N TYR A 53 -4.06 13.52 -5.03
CA TYR A 53 -2.61 13.33 -5.03
C TYR A 53 -2.00 13.67 -3.65
N LYS A 54 -2.32 14.84 -3.10
CA LYS A 54 -1.85 15.23 -1.77
C LYS A 54 -2.24 14.22 -0.71
N GLU A 55 -3.46 13.70 -0.79
CA GLU A 55 -3.97 12.72 0.16
C GLU A 55 -3.25 11.37 0.07
N LEU A 56 -2.93 10.90 -1.13
CA LEU A 56 -2.10 9.69 -1.31
C LEU A 56 -0.68 9.88 -0.78
N VAL A 57 -0.06 11.04 -1.03
CA VAL A 57 1.27 11.38 -0.47
C VAL A 57 1.22 11.45 1.06
N ARG A 58 0.16 12.04 1.63
CA ARG A 58 -0.06 12.08 3.08
C ARG A 58 -0.24 10.68 3.65
N SER A 59 -1.06 9.84 3.01
CA SER A 59 -1.31 8.46 3.40
C SER A 59 -0.02 7.63 3.39
N PHE A 60 0.84 7.81 2.39
CA PHE A 60 2.16 7.18 2.36
C PHE A 60 3.02 7.58 3.56
N LYS A 61 3.13 8.89 3.83
CA LYS A 61 3.94 9.41 4.96
C LYS A 61 3.44 8.90 6.31
N ILE A 62 2.12 8.91 6.53
CA ILE A 62 1.51 8.42 7.78
C ILE A 62 1.73 6.91 7.93
N THR A 63 1.46 6.14 6.87
CA THR A 63 1.60 4.68 6.90
C THR A 63 3.05 4.29 7.18
N LEU A 64 4.02 4.95 6.53
CA LEU A 64 5.44 4.74 6.76
C LEU A 64 5.84 5.03 8.21
N ALA A 65 5.32 6.10 8.82
CA ALA A 65 5.61 6.43 10.21
C ALA A 65 5.06 5.39 11.22
N MET A 66 4.09 4.58 10.81
CA MET A 66 3.53 3.48 11.60
C MET A 66 4.27 2.14 11.42
N CYS A 67 5.27 2.07 10.54
CA CYS A 67 6.07 0.88 10.29
C CYS A 67 7.38 0.91 11.10
N SER A 68 7.78 -0.22 11.67
CA SER A 68 9.04 -0.43 12.39
C SER A 68 9.72 -1.70 11.91
N GLU A 69 11.06 -1.77 11.90
CA GLU A 69 11.79 -3.01 11.56
C GLU A 69 11.45 -3.58 10.16
N LEU A 70 11.38 -2.68 9.18
CA LEU A 70 11.11 -3.05 7.79
C LEU A 70 12.25 -3.87 7.17
N GLU A 71 11.89 -4.81 6.30
CA GLU A 71 12.84 -5.62 5.55
C GLU A 71 13.65 -4.75 4.58
N PRO A 72 14.93 -5.10 4.30
CA PRO A 72 15.81 -4.30 3.43
C PRO A 72 15.22 -3.99 2.04
N GLU A 73 14.46 -4.92 1.47
CA GLU A 73 13.77 -4.74 0.20
C GLU A 73 12.73 -3.61 0.27
N ILE A 74 11.89 -3.59 1.31
CA ILE A 74 10.88 -2.56 1.52
C ILE A 74 11.57 -1.20 1.77
N ILE A 75 12.66 -1.17 2.53
CA ILE A 75 13.46 0.05 2.76
C ILE A 75 13.94 0.62 1.42
N THR A 76 14.45 -0.23 0.53
CA THR A 76 14.91 0.17 -0.82
C THR A 76 13.78 0.82 -1.62
N LEU A 77 12.58 0.24 -1.60
CA LEU A 77 11.40 0.78 -2.29
C LEU A 77 10.91 2.10 -1.68
N ILE A 78 11.02 2.26 -0.36
CA ILE A 78 10.70 3.51 0.34
C ILE A 78 11.64 4.62 -0.11
N GLU A 79 12.93 4.35 -0.17
CA GLU A 79 13.91 5.35 -0.64
C GLU A 79 13.65 5.73 -2.10
N ALA A 80 13.38 4.77 -2.96
CA ALA A 80 13.04 5.03 -4.36
C ALA A 80 11.76 5.88 -4.48
N THR A 81 10.74 5.57 -3.69
CA THR A 81 9.50 6.36 -3.61
C THR A 81 9.78 7.78 -3.12
N LYS A 82 10.59 7.96 -2.08
CA LYS A 82 10.98 9.29 -1.57
C LYS A 82 11.73 10.12 -2.61
N ARG A 83 12.60 9.49 -3.43
CA ARG A 83 13.29 10.17 -4.54
C ARG A 83 12.31 10.61 -5.63
N ILE A 84 11.30 9.80 -5.94
CA ILE A 84 10.27 10.16 -6.91
C ILE A 84 9.37 11.31 -6.43
N LEU A 85 9.18 11.42 -5.11
CA LEU A 85 8.39 12.48 -4.48
C LEU A 85 9.20 13.76 -4.17
N SER A 86 10.48 13.83 -4.51
CA SER A 86 11.27 15.04 -4.30
C SER A 86 10.88 16.13 -5.30
N ASP A 87 11.10 17.40 -4.93
CA ASP A 87 10.76 18.56 -5.77
C ASP A 87 11.52 18.56 -7.11
N ASP A 88 12.68 17.88 -7.18
CA ASP A 88 13.50 17.75 -8.38
C ASP A 88 13.06 16.60 -9.32
N SER A 89 11.99 15.86 -8.97
CA SER A 89 11.51 14.74 -9.76
C SER A 89 10.77 15.19 -11.02
N SER A 90 11.10 14.59 -12.16
CA SER A 90 10.40 14.79 -13.43
C SER A 90 9.21 13.84 -13.64
N HIS A 91 8.90 12.98 -12.66
CA HIS A 91 7.80 12.04 -12.77
C HIS A 91 6.45 12.75 -12.74
N ALA A 92 5.55 12.34 -13.63
CA ALA A 92 4.17 12.79 -13.64
C ALA A 92 3.49 12.58 -12.27
N PHE A 93 2.72 13.54 -11.79
CA PHE A 93 2.04 13.49 -10.49
C PHE A 93 1.07 12.30 -10.41
N ALA A 94 0.43 11.93 -11.51
CA ALA A 94 -0.38 10.72 -11.60
C ALA A 94 0.45 9.45 -11.35
N THR A 95 1.67 9.38 -11.88
CA THR A 95 2.60 8.25 -11.63
C THR A 95 3.06 8.25 -10.17
N GLN A 96 3.39 9.43 -9.61
CA GLN A 96 3.74 9.56 -8.20
C GLN A 96 2.60 9.07 -7.28
N ALA A 97 1.35 9.42 -7.61
CA ALA A 97 0.16 8.94 -6.92
C ALA A 97 -0.01 7.42 -7.00
N GLN A 98 0.19 6.82 -8.18
CA GLN A 98 0.13 5.38 -8.37
C GLN A 98 1.15 4.63 -7.50
N ILE A 99 2.38 5.15 -7.44
CA ILE A 99 3.44 4.59 -6.60
C ILE A 99 3.07 4.71 -5.12
N CYS A 100 2.55 5.86 -4.68
CA CYS A 100 2.07 6.03 -3.30
C CYS A 100 0.94 5.05 -2.96
N ALA A 101 -0.01 4.84 -3.87
CA ALA A 101 -1.11 3.90 -3.69
C ALA A 101 -0.61 2.46 -3.55
N ALA A 102 0.31 2.02 -4.42
CA ALA A 102 0.94 0.71 -4.33
C ALA A 102 1.72 0.54 -3.01
N ALA A 103 2.51 1.55 -2.63
CA ALA A 103 3.26 1.57 -1.39
C ALA A 103 2.37 1.45 -0.15
N VAL A 104 1.31 2.27 -0.05
CA VAL A 104 0.39 2.24 1.10
C VAL A 104 -0.30 0.88 1.21
N ASN A 105 -0.81 0.34 0.10
CA ASN A 105 -1.44 -0.99 0.11
C ASN A 105 -0.46 -2.09 0.52
N CYS A 106 0.77 -2.06 0.02
CA CYS A 106 1.82 -3.01 0.41
C CYS A 106 2.13 -2.90 1.92
N LEU A 107 2.39 -1.70 2.42
CA LEU A 107 2.73 -1.45 3.82
C LEU A 107 1.57 -1.80 4.76
N ASN A 108 0.32 -1.55 4.37
CA ASN A 108 -0.84 -1.96 5.18
C ASN A 108 -0.94 -3.49 5.30
N HIS A 109 -0.77 -4.23 4.21
CA HIS A 109 -0.78 -5.70 4.27
C HIS A 109 0.41 -6.24 5.06
N TRP A 110 1.59 -5.64 4.91
CA TRP A 110 2.75 -5.96 5.74
C TRP A 110 2.46 -5.77 7.23
N ARG A 111 1.83 -4.64 7.61
CA ARG A 111 1.43 -4.37 9.01
C ARG A 111 0.43 -5.39 9.53
N ILE A 112 -0.56 -5.80 8.72
CA ILE A 112 -1.49 -6.86 9.10
C ILE A 112 -0.72 -8.13 9.43
N LEU A 113 0.18 -8.58 8.54
CA LEU A 113 0.97 -9.79 8.74
C LEU A 113 1.83 -9.74 10.01
N LYS A 114 2.46 -8.59 10.32
CA LYS A 114 3.27 -8.41 11.54
C LYS A 114 2.47 -8.41 12.83
N HIS A 115 1.16 -8.15 12.76
CA HIS A 115 0.27 -8.20 13.92
C HIS A 115 -0.38 -9.57 14.14
N ILE A 116 -0.25 -10.50 13.19
CA ILE A 116 -0.71 -11.88 13.36
C ILE A 116 0.35 -12.65 14.17
N PRO A 117 -0.04 -13.36 15.24
CA PRO A 117 0.86 -14.24 15.98
C PRO A 117 1.55 -15.27 15.07
N GLU A 118 2.84 -15.54 15.30
CA GLU A 118 3.65 -16.39 14.42
C GLU A 118 3.05 -17.80 14.23
N ASP A 119 2.49 -18.39 15.29
CA ASP A 119 1.83 -19.69 15.25
C ASP A 119 0.60 -19.68 14.33
N LEU A 120 -0.18 -18.60 14.33
CA LEU A 120 -1.34 -18.44 13.45
C LEU A 120 -0.92 -18.06 12.02
N LEU A 121 0.20 -17.37 11.87
CA LEU A 121 0.76 -17.01 10.57
C LEU A 121 1.23 -18.26 9.80
N GLN A 122 1.53 -19.38 10.46
CA GLN A 122 1.85 -20.65 9.80
C GLN A 122 0.60 -21.41 9.32
N ILE A 123 -0.61 -20.99 9.70
CA ILE A 123 -1.86 -21.62 9.28
C ILE A 123 -2.34 -20.96 7.98
N ASP A 124 -2.41 -21.75 6.91
CA ASP A 124 -2.74 -21.24 5.57
C ASP A 124 -4.19 -20.74 5.49
N GLU A 125 -5.14 -21.40 6.15
CA GLU A 125 -6.54 -20.97 6.21
C GLU A 125 -6.73 -19.58 6.82
N ILE A 126 -5.77 -19.14 7.65
CA ILE A 126 -5.77 -17.82 8.30
C ILE A 126 -5.01 -16.80 7.45
N SER A 127 -3.85 -17.18 6.92
CA SER A 127 -2.85 -16.22 6.43
C SER A 127 -2.61 -16.23 4.92
N ALA A 128 -3.01 -17.28 4.18
CA ALA A 128 -2.61 -17.45 2.78
C ALA A 128 -3.06 -16.28 1.90
N ILE A 129 -4.31 -15.81 2.06
CA ILE A 129 -4.83 -14.66 1.31
C ILE A 129 -4.05 -13.39 1.64
N LEU A 130 -3.73 -13.15 2.92
CA LEU A 130 -3.00 -11.95 3.34
C LEU A 130 -1.56 -11.96 2.81
N LYS A 131 -0.90 -13.11 2.84
CA LYS A 131 0.43 -13.31 2.25
C LYS A 131 0.40 -13.09 0.76
N GLN A 132 -0.58 -13.66 0.06
CA GLN A 132 -0.77 -13.45 -1.38
C GLN A 132 -0.94 -11.96 -1.71
N ARG A 133 -1.83 -11.25 -1.00
CA ARG A 133 -2.08 -9.82 -1.22
C ARG A 133 -0.84 -8.98 -0.94
N PHE A 134 -0.11 -9.28 0.13
CA PHE A 134 1.17 -8.63 0.40
C PHE A 134 2.14 -8.81 -0.78
N THR A 135 2.34 -10.04 -1.26
CA THR A 135 3.23 -10.33 -2.39
C THR A 135 2.78 -9.63 -3.68
N GLU A 136 1.47 -9.62 -3.97
CA GLU A 136 0.91 -8.91 -5.13
C GLU A 136 1.18 -7.40 -5.08
N HIS A 137 0.95 -6.77 -3.92
CA HIS A 137 1.20 -5.34 -3.75
C HIS A 137 2.68 -4.99 -3.71
N LEU A 138 3.53 -5.86 -3.16
CA LEU A 138 4.98 -5.70 -3.19
C LEU A 138 5.49 -5.74 -4.63
N ALA A 139 5.07 -6.74 -5.41
CA ALA A 139 5.44 -6.86 -6.81
C ALA A 139 4.93 -5.68 -7.67
N MET A 140 3.73 -5.19 -7.38
CA MET A 140 3.19 -3.99 -8.04
C MET A 140 4.04 -2.76 -7.72
N TRP A 141 4.41 -2.57 -6.45
CA TRP A 141 5.23 -1.44 -6.04
C TRP A 141 6.64 -1.50 -6.62
N ASP A 142 7.30 -2.65 -6.56
CA ASP A 142 8.62 -2.88 -7.16
C ASP A 142 8.59 -2.72 -8.69
N GLY A 143 7.50 -3.16 -9.34
CA GLY A 143 7.31 -3.05 -10.79
C GLY A 143 7.46 -1.63 -11.33
N TYR A 144 7.08 -0.60 -10.56
CA TYR A 144 7.29 0.80 -10.93
C TYR A 144 8.77 1.18 -11.05
N PHE A 145 9.67 0.48 -10.38
CA PHE A 145 11.11 0.76 -10.40
C PHE A 145 11.90 -0.23 -11.26
N ALA A 146 11.38 -1.44 -11.45
CA ALA A 146 11.98 -2.45 -12.32
C ALA A 146 11.96 -2.03 -13.81
N ILE A 147 10.87 -1.40 -14.27
CA ILE A 147 10.69 -0.98 -15.68
C ILE A 147 11.73 0.08 -16.10
N HIS A 148 12.30 0.83 -15.16
CA HIS A 148 13.32 1.83 -15.44
C HIS A 148 14.76 1.28 -15.56
N LYS A 149 14.99 -0.02 -15.29
CA LYS A 149 16.32 -0.65 -15.41
C LYS A 149 16.60 -1.28 -16.78
N THR A 150 15.61 -1.44 -17.65
CA THR A 150 15.76 -2.14 -18.95
C THR A 150 16.06 -1.24 -20.16
N ASN A 151 16.25 0.07 -19.96
CA ASN A 151 16.59 1.01 -21.04
C ASN A 151 17.99 1.62 -20.89
N HIS A 152 19.01 0.77 -20.76
CA HIS A 152 20.42 1.15 -20.93
C HIS A 152 21.11 0.25 -21.96
#